data_AF-A0A8D2LTZ3-F1
#
_entry.id   AF-A0A8D2LTZ3-F1
#
_cell.length_a   1.000
_cell.length_b   1.000
_cell.length_c   1.000
_cell.angle_alpha   90.00
_cell.angle_beta   90.00
_cell.angle_gamma   90.00
#
_symmetry.space_group_name_H-M   'P 1'
#
loop_
_entity.id
_entity.type
_entity.pdbx_description
1 polymer ?
#
loop_
_entity_poly.entity_id
_entity_poly.type
_entity_poly.pdbx_seq_one_letter_code
_entity_poly.pdbx_strand_id
1 'polypeptide(L)'
;MEFTSQEVYLGSFKQLMLDHPEGPGVLRLREPRNLFSLPNSRESILAPLWPIECEVIEDRIHHIEWVPPEPEPFYQPAGNEFAPEVMGEDYGTVVYFIDPASKDTYFTSSRVGGPRDTIKSAAVSLRDQEDTVLLFESRFESGNLQKAVRYEYELTLRTDLYTSKHTQWYYFRVQNTRKNVTYRFSIVNLMKAKSLYSMGMKPLLYSEMDAQFHGIGWRREGSDIKYYKYNTEDGQTLYCLTWTICFPYSHDTCYFAHFYPYTYSDLQHYLFSLVNNPLHSLYFKIRPLCSSLAGNTVYLLTITNPSKSASAASAKKAIILTARVHPGETNSSWVMRGFLDFILSDSPDAQLLRDLFIFKVVPMLNPDGVIVGNYRCSLAGRDLNRNYRTVLKDSFPCIWHTRAMIKR
;
A
#
# COMPACT_ATOMS: atom_id res chain seq x y z
N MET A 1 -25.85 -16.12 -54.88
CA MET A 1 -24.87 -15.02 -54.85
C MET A 1 -24.56 -14.76 -53.39
N GLU A 2 -23.60 -15.51 -52.87
CA GLU A 2 -23.00 -15.25 -51.56
C GLU A 2 -22.10 -14.01 -51.69
N PHE A 3 -22.19 -13.08 -50.75
CA PHE A 3 -21.13 -12.12 -50.49
C PHE A 3 -20.77 -12.22 -49.02
N THR A 4 -19.73 -12.99 -48.76
CA THR A 4 -18.97 -13.08 -47.52
C THR A 4 -18.28 -11.74 -47.23
N SER A 5 -18.58 -11.10 -46.11
CA SER A 5 -17.70 -10.07 -45.55
C SER A 5 -16.52 -10.78 -44.86
N GLN A 6 -15.32 -10.67 -45.44
CA GLN A 6 -14.09 -11.15 -44.83
C GLN A 6 -13.79 -10.35 -43.56
N GLU A 7 -13.85 -11.00 -42.40
CA GLU A 7 -13.20 -10.51 -41.18
C GLU A 7 -11.70 -10.78 -41.30
N VAL A 8 -10.92 -9.72 -41.48
CA VAL A 8 -9.46 -9.77 -41.34
C VAL A 8 -9.16 -9.72 -39.84
N TYR A 9 -8.80 -10.87 -39.27
CA TYR A 9 -8.24 -10.95 -37.92
C TYR A 9 -6.85 -10.32 -37.91
N LEU A 10 -6.77 -9.05 -37.48
CA LEU A 10 -5.53 -8.44 -37.03
C LEU A 10 -5.52 -8.48 -35.50
N GLY A 11 -4.55 -9.22 -34.96
CA GLY A 11 -4.31 -9.29 -33.54
C GLY A 11 -4.02 -7.92 -32.94
N SER A 12 -4.64 -7.66 -31.80
CA SER A 12 -4.34 -6.57 -30.85
C SER A 12 -4.73 -5.14 -31.29
N PHE A 13 -5.66 -4.58 -30.50
CA PHE A 13 -5.98 -3.17 -30.26
C PHE A 13 -6.50 -2.27 -31.41
N LYS A 14 -7.71 -1.72 -31.14
CA LYS A 14 -8.43 -0.57 -31.75
C LYS A 14 -9.46 -0.94 -32.82
N GLN A 15 -10.75 -0.86 -32.46
CA GLN A 15 -11.86 -0.75 -33.40
C GLN A 15 -12.26 0.73 -33.54
N LEU A 16 -12.27 1.22 -34.78
CA LEU A 16 -12.84 2.52 -35.15
C LEU A 16 -14.34 2.36 -35.40
N MET A 17 -15.16 3.33 -34.96
CA MET A 17 -16.55 3.43 -35.40
C MET A 17 -16.74 4.66 -36.29
N LEU A 18 -17.55 4.48 -37.33
CA LEU A 18 -18.15 5.57 -38.10
C LEU A 18 -19.58 5.78 -37.60
N ASP A 19 -19.89 6.96 -37.08
CA ASP A 19 -21.26 7.41 -36.92
C ASP A 19 -21.62 8.29 -38.13
N HIS A 20 -22.68 7.94 -38.85
CA HIS A 20 -23.29 8.80 -39.86
C HIS A 20 -24.62 9.36 -39.34
N PRO A 21 -24.62 10.57 -38.78
CA PRO A 21 -25.74 11.47 -38.87
C PRO A 21 -25.31 12.66 -39.75
N GLU A 22 -25.73 12.62 -41.02
CA GLU A 22 -25.68 13.72 -42.00
C GLU A 22 -24.45 14.66 -41.93
N GLY A 23 -23.30 14.18 -42.40
CA GLY A 23 -22.06 14.96 -42.55
C GLY A 23 -20.81 14.08 -42.70
N PRO A 24 -19.63 14.64 -43.08
CA PRO A 24 -18.39 13.87 -43.14
C PRO A 24 -18.06 13.32 -41.74
N GLY A 25 -18.15 11.99 -41.62
CA GLY A 25 -18.10 11.27 -40.35
C GLY A 25 -16.83 11.56 -39.56
N VAL A 26 -17.00 12.05 -38.34
CA VAL A 26 -15.88 12.23 -37.40
C VAL A 26 -15.55 10.86 -36.82
N LEU A 27 -14.37 10.34 -37.16
CA LEU A 27 -13.83 9.14 -36.53
C LEU A 27 -13.67 9.40 -35.03
N ARG A 28 -14.50 8.76 -34.21
CA ARG A 28 -14.33 8.74 -32.75
C ARG A 28 -13.80 7.39 -32.31
N LEU A 29 -12.77 7.44 -31.48
CA LEU A 29 -12.31 6.28 -30.73
C LEU A 29 -13.41 5.88 -29.75
N ARG A 30 -13.92 4.65 -29.89
CA ARG A 30 -14.80 4.05 -28.88
C ARG A 30 -13.96 3.80 -27.63
N GLU A 31 -14.42 4.28 -26.47
CA GLU A 31 -13.81 3.91 -25.19
C GLU A 31 -13.79 2.36 -25.10
N PRO A 32 -12.62 1.73 -24.90
CA PRO A 32 -12.52 0.28 -24.82
C PRO A 32 -13.42 -0.26 -23.71
N ARG A 33 -14.40 -1.10 -24.07
CA ARG A 33 -15.25 -1.80 -23.10
C ARG A 33 -14.48 -2.75 -22.17
N ASN A 34 -13.20 -3.00 -22.48
CA ASN A 34 -12.29 -3.91 -21.77
C ASN A 34 -11.09 -3.21 -21.10
N LEU A 35 -11.11 -1.88 -20.89
CA LEU A 35 -10.05 -1.18 -20.13
C LEU A 35 -10.00 -1.56 -18.64
N PHE A 36 -10.99 -2.31 -18.17
CA PHE A 36 -11.08 -2.79 -16.82
C PHE A 36 -11.24 -4.29 -16.86
N SER A 37 -10.12 -5.01 -16.88
CA SER A 37 -10.13 -6.43 -16.57
C SER A 37 -10.62 -6.58 -15.13
N LEU A 38 -11.90 -6.92 -14.99
CA LEU A 38 -12.30 -7.75 -13.86
C LEU A 38 -11.40 -8.99 -13.90
N PRO A 39 -10.93 -9.50 -12.76
CA PRO A 39 -10.27 -10.80 -12.76
C PRO A 39 -11.31 -11.86 -13.17
N ASN A 40 -11.43 -12.08 -14.48
CA ASN A 40 -12.09 -13.24 -15.02
C ASN A 40 -11.16 -14.42 -14.76
N SER A 41 -11.77 -15.57 -14.49
CA SER A 41 -11.22 -16.80 -13.90
C SER A 41 -10.08 -17.51 -14.66
N ARG A 42 -9.32 -16.81 -15.52
CA ARG A 42 -8.14 -17.30 -16.23
C ARG A 42 -6.99 -16.30 -16.36
N GLU A 43 -7.13 -15.06 -15.92
CA GLU A 43 -6.06 -14.05 -15.99
C GLU A 43 -5.46 -13.76 -14.61
N SER A 44 -4.12 -13.69 -14.56
CA SER A 44 -3.34 -13.37 -13.37
C SER A 44 -3.74 -12.01 -12.78
N ILE A 45 -3.63 -11.85 -11.45
CA ILE A 45 -3.70 -10.54 -10.79
C ILE A 45 -2.81 -9.54 -11.54
N LEU A 46 -3.40 -8.41 -11.96
CA LEU A 46 -2.66 -7.35 -12.64
C LEU A 46 -1.58 -6.81 -11.72
N ALA A 47 -0.35 -6.82 -12.19
CA ALA A 47 0.76 -6.23 -11.46
C ALA A 47 0.54 -4.72 -11.23
N PRO A 48 0.91 -4.18 -10.06
CA PRO A 48 0.72 -2.78 -9.74
C PRO A 48 1.50 -1.87 -10.70
N LEU A 49 0.89 -0.74 -11.05
CA LEU A 49 1.52 0.35 -11.78
C LEU A 49 2.21 1.30 -10.81
N TRP A 50 3.48 1.57 -11.09
CA TRP A 50 4.37 2.43 -10.31
C TRP A 50 4.70 3.69 -11.10
N PRO A 51 4.97 4.84 -10.44
CA PRO A 51 5.63 5.96 -11.11
C PRO A 51 6.91 5.48 -11.82
N ILE A 52 7.17 6.00 -13.03
CA ILE A 52 8.29 5.53 -13.87
C ILE A 52 9.67 5.77 -13.23
N GLU A 53 9.74 6.71 -12.30
CA GLU A 53 10.93 7.08 -11.53
C GLU A 53 11.17 6.20 -10.29
N CYS A 54 10.19 5.39 -9.88
CA CYS A 54 10.34 4.51 -8.74
C CYS A 54 11.02 3.21 -9.17
N GLU A 55 12.28 3.03 -8.81
CA GLU A 55 12.94 1.72 -8.90
C GLU A 55 12.23 0.70 -8.01
N VAL A 56 11.96 -0.50 -8.54
CA VAL A 56 11.29 -1.59 -7.83
C VAL A 56 12.04 -2.89 -8.10
N ILE A 57 12.45 -3.60 -7.04
CA ILE A 57 13.08 -4.91 -7.17
C ILE A 57 12.10 -5.94 -7.74
N GLU A 58 12.64 -6.97 -8.39
CA GLU A 58 11.81 -8.06 -8.95
C GLU A 58 11.24 -8.99 -7.85
N ASP A 59 11.91 -9.05 -6.70
CA ASP A 59 11.49 -9.89 -5.57
C ASP A 59 10.08 -9.52 -5.10
N ARG A 60 9.15 -10.48 -5.25
CA ARG A 60 7.83 -10.36 -4.64
C ARG A 60 7.91 -10.73 -3.17
N ILE A 61 7.76 -9.74 -2.31
CA ILE A 61 7.71 -9.95 -0.88
C ILE A 61 6.32 -10.45 -0.50
N HIS A 62 6.30 -11.57 0.20
CA HIS A 62 5.08 -12.17 0.72
C HIS A 62 5.29 -12.53 2.20
N HIS A 63 4.33 -12.16 3.02
CA HIS A 63 4.30 -12.49 4.44
C HIS A 63 3.17 -13.46 4.71
N ILE A 64 3.42 -14.44 5.58
CA ILE A 64 2.35 -15.33 6.02
C ILE A 64 1.27 -14.54 6.76
N GLU A 65 0.01 -14.93 6.56
CA GLU A 65 -1.08 -14.43 7.39
C GLU A 65 -1.02 -15.10 8.75
N TRP A 66 -0.81 -14.29 9.79
CA TRP A 66 -0.66 -14.77 11.14
C TRP A 66 -1.24 -13.75 12.11
N VAL A 67 -1.98 -14.24 13.10
CA VAL A 67 -2.53 -13.43 14.19
C VAL A 67 -1.85 -13.91 15.47
N PRO A 68 -1.22 -13.00 16.25
CA PRO A 68 -0.68 -13.37 17.54
C PRO A 68 -1.74 -14.09 18.40
N PRO A 69 -1.41 -15.23 19.03
CA PRO A 69 -2.38 -15.99 19.81
C PRO A 69 -2.86 -15.22 21.05
N GLU A 70 -2.01 -14.33 21.57
CA GLU A 70 -2.29 -13.48 22.72
C GLU A 70 -2.11 -12.00 22.33
N PRO A 71 -2.84 -11.07 22.97
CA PRO A 71 -2.63 -9.65 22.79
C PRO A 71 -1.20 -9.23 23.07
N GLU A 72 -0.57 -8.59 22.09
CA GLU A 72 0.84 -8.19 22.20
C GLU A 72 1.02 -7.08 23.25
N PRO A 73 1.95 -7.24 24.21
CA PRO A 73 2.10 -6.29 25.30
C PRO A 73 2.75 -4.98 24.82
N PHE A 74 2.25 -3.86 25.32
CA PHE A 74 2.94 -2.58 25.20
C PHE A 74 4.28 -2.61 25.93
N TYR A 75 5.27 -1.95 25.32
CA TYR A 75 6.52 -1.61 25.99
C TYR A 75 6.22 -0.77 27.23
N GLN A 76 6.82 -1.15 28.36
CA GLN A 76 6.71 -0.43 29.62
C GLN A 76 7.95 0.45 29.75
N PRO A 77 7.83 1.78 29.62
CA PRO A 77 8.98 2.65 29.71
C PRO A 77 9.61 2.59 31.11
N ALA A 78 10.93 2.42 31.16
CA ALA A 78 11.74 2.53 32.37
C ALA A 78 11.98 4.00 32.77
N GLY A 79 11.77 4.95 31.85
CA GLY A 79 11.93 6.39 32.08
C GLY A 79 13.37 6.89 31.91
N ASN A 80 14.31 5.98 31.69
CA ASN A 80 15.73 6.26 31.44
C ASN A 80 16.18 5.81 30.04
N GLU A 81 15.24 5.64 29.11
CA GLU A 81 15.55 5.22 27.74
C GLU A 81 16.53 6.18 27.07
N PHE A 82 17.47 5.62 26.32
CA PHE A 82 18.49 6.40 25.65
C PHE A 82 17.89 7.24 24.51
N ALA A 83 18.29 8.51 24.42
CA ALA A 83 17.97 9.39 23.31
C ALA A 83 19.29 9.74 22.60
N PRO A 84 19.68 9.04 21.52
CA PRO A 84 20.89 9.37 20.79
C PRO A 84 20.81 10.77 20.19
N GLU A 85 21.95 11.45 20.12
CA GLU A 85 22.07 12.64 19.29
C GLU A 85 21.99 12.26 17.82
N VAL A 86 21.34 13.10 17.01
CA VAL A 86 21.24 12.87 15.56
C VAL A 86 22.53 13.39 14.94
N MET A 87 23.37 12.48 14.45
CA MET A 87 24.73 12.81 14.02
C MET A 87 24.78 13.21 12.55
N GLY A 88 23.90 12.66 11.72
CA GLY A 88 23.95 12.84 10.27
C GLY A 88 25.00 11.99 9.57
N GLU A 89 25.21 12.25 8.28
CA GLU A 89 25.98 11.35 7.40
C GLU A 89 27.49 11.46 7.52
N ASP A 90 28.02 12.60 7.99
CA ASP A 90 29.46 12.85 8.13
C ASP A 90 30.13 11.97 9.20
N TYR A 91 29.33 11.36 10.10
CA TYR A 91 29.81 10.60 11.25
C TYR A 91 29.65 9.08 11.11
N GLY A 92 29.19 8.59 9.95
CA GLY A 92 29.01 7.17 9.72
C GLY A 92 29.18 6.75 8.26
N THR A 93 29.05 5.47 8.00
CA THR A 93 29.15 4.95 6.62
C THR A 93 27.75 4.77 6.04
N VAL A 94 27.45 5.42 4.91
CA VAL A 94 26.20 5.15 4.19
C VAL A 94 26.22 3.72 3.66
N VAL A 95 25.31 2.87 4.18
CA VAL A 95 25.20 1.45 3.80
C VAL A 95 24.01 1.17 2.90
N TYR A 96 23.05 2.10 2.84
CA TYR A 96 21.92 2.06 1.94
C TYR A 96 21.49 3.47 1.57
N PHE A 97 21.24 3.71 0.29
CA PHE A 97 20.70 4.96 -0.21
C PHE A 97 19.93 4.73 -1.50
N ILE A 98 18.71 5.26 -1.57
CA ILE A 98 17.96 5.39 -2.81
C ILE A 98 17.87 6.87 -3.18
N ASP A 99 18.12 7.16 -4.46
CA ASP A 99 17.89 8.49 -5.03
C ASP A 99 16.41 8.87 -4.77
N PRO A 100 16.10 10.11 -4.33
CA PRO A 100 14.72 10.54 -4.22
C PRO A 100 14.01 10.37 -5.56
N ALA A 101 12.98 9.51 -5.60
CA ALA A 101 12.30 9.17 -6.84
C ALA A 101 11.80 10.42 -7.58
N SER A 102 11.30 11.43 -6.85
CA SER A 102 10.80 12.67 -7.46
C SER A 102 11.86 13.77 -7.47
N LYS A 103 12.66 13.88 -8.54
CA LYS A 103 13.32 15.17 -8.87
C LYS A 103 12.29 16.24 -9.23
N ASP A 104 11.16 15.80 -9.78
CA ASP A 104 10.03 16.63 -10.15
C ASP A 104 9.04 16.81 -9.00
N THR A 105 8.27 17.90 -9.03
CA THR A 105 7.29 18.23 -7.99
C THR A 105 5.90 17.66 -8.27
N TYR A 106 5.75 16.82 -9.31
CA TYR A 106 4.46 16.27 -9.76
C TYR A 106 4.62 14.92 -10.48
N PHE A 107 3.57 14.11 -10.42
CA PHE A 107 3.46 12.84 -11.14
C PHE A 107 3.38 13.04 -12.66
N THR A 108 4.12 12.23 -13.42
CA THR A 108 4.16 12.32 -14.89
C THR A 108 3.49 11.11 -15.56
N SER A 109 3.95 9.91 -15.26
CA SER A 109 3.46 8.67 -15.88
C SER A 109 3.80 7.45 -15.03
N SER A 110 3.25 6.30 -15.39
CA SER A 110 3.43 5.06 -14.63
C SER A 110 3.63 3.84 -15.54
N ARG A 111 4.19 2.78 -14.97
CA ARG A 111 4.42 1.49 -15.62
C ARG A 111 4.49 0.35 -14.59
N VAL A 112 4.19 -0.87 -15.04
CA VAL A 112 4.41 -2.09 -14.23
C VAL A 112 5.91 -2.23 -13.93
N GLY A 113 6.25 -2.37 -12.66
CA GLY A 113 7.64 -2.54 -12.20
C GLY A 113 8.52 -1.27 -12.24
N GLY A 114 7.97 -0.11 -12.62
CA GLY A 114 8.72 1.14 -12.65
C GLY A 114 9.62 1.30 -13.90
N PRO A 115 10.87 1.78 -13.76
CA PRO A 115 11.78 2.05 -14.88
C PRO A 115 12.23 0.75 -15.60
N ARG A 116 12.67 0.88 -16.86
CA ARG A 116 13.20 -0.25 -17.66
C ARG A 116 14.69 -0.51 -17.46
N ASP A 117 15.39 0.47 -16.91
CA ASP A 117 16.84 0.45 -16.81
C ASP A 117 17.28 -0.48 -15.67
N THR A 118 18.55 -0.92 -15.73
CA THR A 118 19.15 -1.70 -14.66
C THR A 118 19.04 -0.93 -13.34
N ILE A 119 18.35 -1.53 -12.38
CA ILE A 119 18.20 -1.02 -11.02
C ILE A 119 19.58 -0.83 -10.42
N LYS A 120 19.90 0.38 -9.95
CA LYS A 120 21.19 0.65 -9.31
C LYS A 120 21.32 -0.16 -8.01
N SER A 121 22.53 -0.54 -7.63
CA SER A 121 22.74 -1.09 -6.28
C SER A 121 22.51 0.02 -5.26
N ALA A 122 21.45 -0.09 -4.46
CA ALA A 122 21.15 0.85 -3.38
C ALA A 122 21.87 0.50 -2.07
N ALA A 123 22.26 -0.77 -1.90
CA ALA A 123 22.99 -1.25 -0.73
C ALA A 123 24.47 -1.46 -1.04
N VAL A 124 25.30 -1.41 0.00
CA VAL A 124 26.72 -1.78 -0.08
C VAL A 124 26.88 -3.29 -0.32
N SER A 125 27.99 -3.68 -0.94
CA SER A 125 28.38 -5.09 -1.06
C SER A 125 29.15 -5.53 0.19
N LEU A 126 28.87 -6.74 0.66
CA LEU A 126 29.64 -7.35 1.75
C LEU A 126 31.06 -7.66 1.27
N ARG A 127 32.06 -7.38 2.10
CA ARG A 127 33.47 -7.65 1.78
C ARG A 127 33.78 -9.15 1.80
N ASP A 128 33.20 -9.84 2.78
CA ASP A 128 33.34 -11.27 3.03
C ASP A 128 32.15 -11.79 3.87
N GLN A 129 32.17 -13.07 4.25
CA GLN A 129 31.12 -13.71 5.05
C GLN A 129 31.10 -13.26 6.53
N GLU A 130 32.19 -12.69 7.02
CA GLU A 130 32.33 -12.17 8.38
C GLU A 130 31.85 -10.72 8.50
N ASP A 131 31.57 -10.06 7.36
CA ASP A 131 31.06 -8.69 7.37
C ASP A 131 29.72 -8.61 8.11
N THR A 132 29.67 -7.72 9.09
CA THR A 132 28.54 -7.52 10.00
C THR A 132 27.64 -6.34 9.60
N VAL A 133 27.90 -5.71 8.43
CA VAL A 133 26.99 -4.71 7.86
C VAL A 133 25.61 -5.34 7.62
N LEU A 134 24.57 -4.73 8.17
CA LEU A 134 23.20 -5.05 7.81
C LEU A 134 22.90 -4.46 6.43
N LEU A 135 22.26 -5.25 5.58
CA LEU A 135 21.83 -4.81 4.25
C LEU A 135 20.38 -4.38 4.31
N PHE A 136 20.05 -3.25 3.69
CA PHE A 136 18.69 -2.70 3.69
C PHE A 136 18.10 -2.71 2.28
N GLU A 137 16.77 -2.79 2.21
CA GLU A 137 16.02 -2.64 0.96
C GLU A 137 14.61 -2.14 1.26
N SER A 138 14.04 -1.32 0.39
CA SER A 138 12.67 -0.82 0.50
C SER A 138 12.00 -0.52 -0.85
N ARG A 139 12.64 -0.87 -1.97
CA ARG A 139 12.13 -0.68 -3.34
C ARG A 139 11.16 -1.79 -3.71
N PHE A 140 10.11 -1.93 -2.93
CA PHE A 140 9.06 -2.92 -3.09
C PHE A 140 7.73 -2.36 -2.62
N GLU A 141 6.64 -3.07 -2.88
CA GLU A 141 5.28 -2.58 -2.59
C GLU A 141 5.10 -2.16 -1.13
N SER A 142 4.60 -0.93 -0.94
CA SER A 142 4.47 -0.24 0.34
C SER A 142 5.78 0.03 1.09
N GLY A 143 6.95 -0.30 0.52
CA GLY A 143 8.25 -0.06 1.13
C GLY A 143 8.57 1.44 1.27
N ASN A 144 9.15 1.81 2.41
CA ASN A 144 9.64 3.16 2.67
C ASN A 144 10.85 3.14 3.63
N LEU A 145 12.02 3.38 3.05
CA LEU A 145 13.27 3.79 3.68
C LEU A 145 14.08 4.49 2.58
N GLN A 146 14.71 5.63 2.87
CA GLN A 146 15.52 6.34 1.88
C GLN A 146 17.01 6.14 2.09
N LYS A 147 17.46 6.17 3.34
CA LYS A 147 18.88 6.13 3.67
C LYS A 147 19.11 5.38 4.98
N ALA A 148 20.20 4.63 5.05
CA ALA A 148 20.73 4.06 6.29
C ALA A 148 22.23 4.37 6.41
N VAL A 149 22.61 4.96 7.55
CA VAL A 149 23.99 5.30 7.91
C VAL A 149 24.43 4.42 9.07
N ARG A 150 25.60 3.81 8.97
CA ARG A 150 26.17 2.89 9.97
C ARG A 150 27.19 3.61 10.86
N TYR A 151 26.80 3.84 12.10
CA TYR A 151 27.62 4.06 13.30
C TYR A 151 26.91 3.34 14.47
N GLU A 152 25.73 3.83 14.80
CA GLU A 152 24.50 3.06 15.05
C GLU A 152 23.64 3.19 13.78
N TYR A 153 22.58 2.39 13.58
CA TYR A 153 21.82 2.50 12.33
C TYR A 153 20.87 3.70 12.36
N GLU A 154 21.34 4.84 11.85
CA GLU A 154 20.53 6.03 11.63
C GLU A 154 19.79 5.91 10.29
N LEU A 155 18.47 6.05 10.34
CA LEU A 155 17.56 5.80 9.24
C LEU A 155 16.84 7.09 8.85
N THR A 156 16.82 7.38 7.54
CA THR A 156 16.02 8.48 6.97
C THR A 156 14.93 7.89 6.10
N LEU A 157 13.67 8.24 6.37
CA LEU A 157 12.53 7.87 5.53
C LEU A 157 12.39 8.80 4.33
N ARG A 158 11.76 8.32 3.27
CA ARG A 158 11.33 9.18 2.18
C ARG A 158 10.05 9.93 2.60
N THR A 159 9.94 11.20 2.25
CA THR A 159 8.67 11.94 2.31
C THR A 159 7.65 11.32 1.35
N ASP A 160 6.38 11.67 1.52
CA ASP A 160 5.38 11.31 0.53
C ASP A 160 5.76 11.87 -0.84
N LEU A 161 5.70 11.04 -1.88
CA LEU A 161 6.10 11.45 -3.23
C LEU A 161 5.40 12.74 -3.67
N TYR A 162 6.16 13.57 -4.38
CA TYR A 162 5.73 14.90 -4.85
C TYR A 162 5.36 15.86 -3.72
N THR A 163 5.92 15.63 -2.53
CA THR A 163 5.84 16.54 -1.39
C THR A 163 7.18 16.59 -0.64
N SER A 164 7.39 17.66 0.12
CA SER A 164 8.48 17.76 1.11
C SER A 164 8.01 17.47 2.53
N LYS A 165 6.86 16.77 2.69
CA LYS A 165 6.19 16.58 3.98
C LYS A 165 5.78 15.12 4.17
N HIS A 166 5.27 14.84 5.36
CA HIS A 166 4.65 13.56 5.71
C HIS A 166 5.63 12.39 5.75
N THR A 167 6.33 12.27 6.87
CA THR A 167 7.17 11.11 7.22
C THR A 167 6.64 10.48 8.49
N GLN A 168 6.14 9.25 8.36
CA GLN A 168 5.64 8.46 9.49
C GLN A 168 5.60 6.96 9.20
N TRP A 169 5.17 6.60 7.99
CA TRP A 169 5.16 5.22 7.52
C TRP A 169 6.59 4.77 7.19
N TYR A 170 6.98 3.63 7.73
CA TYR A 170 8.19 2.92 7.35
C TYR A 170 7.85 1.45 7.13
N TYR A 171 8.53 0.87 6.14
CA TYR A 171 8.47 -0.55 5.85
C TYR A 171 9.70 -0.93 5.03
N PHE A 172 10.61 -1.72 5.59
CA PHE A 172 11.89 -2.04 4.95
C PHE A 172 12.40 -3.42 5.36
N ARG A 173 13.20 -4.01 4.48
CA ARG A 173 13.91 -5.27 4.66
C ARG A 173 15.28 -5.01 5.29
N VAL A 174 15.71 -5.92 6.15
CA VAL A 174 17.04 -5.98 6.76
C VAL A 174 17.57 -7.40 6.58
N GLN A 175 18.77 -7.54 6.03
CA GLN A 175 19.43 -8.82 5.83
C GLN A 175 20.82 -8.83 6.47
N ASN A 176 21.47 -9.99 6.45
CA ASN A 176 22.78 -10.22 7.07
C ASN A 176 22.74 -9.97 8.59
N THR A 177 21.62 -10.33 9.23
CA THR A 177 21.45 -10.22 10.69
C THR A 177 22.47 -11.07 11.42
N ARG A 178 22.83 -10.70 12.65
CA ARG A 178 23.63 -11.54 13.55
C ARG A 178 22.87 -11.79 14.83
N LYS A 179 22.72 -13.07 15.20
CA LYS A 179 22.14 -13.47 16.46
C LYS A 179 23.03 -13.00 17.62
N ASN A 180 22.41 -12.72 18.78
CA ASN A 180 23.09 -12.30 20.00
C ASN A 180 23.85 -10.96 19.89
N VAL A 181 23.58 -10.18 18.85
CA VAL A 181 24.06 -8.81 18.71
C VAL A 181 22.88 -7.87 18.91
N THR A 182 23.06 -6.88 19.78
CA THR A 182 22.08 -5.81 19.96
C THR A 182 22.33 -4.72 18.94
N TYR A 183 21.32 -4.44 18.12
CA TYR A 183 21.32 -3.36 17.15
C TYR A 183 20.44 -2.22 17.63
N ARG A 184 20.89 -0.98 17.47
CA ARG A 184 20.06 0.22 17.62
C ARG A 184 19.72 0.79 16.26
N PHE A 185 18.44 1.05 16.07
CA PHE A 185 17.90 1.77 14.92
C PHE A 185 17.30 3.09 15.39
N SER A 186 17.54 4.16 14.62
CA SER A 186 17.02 5.49 14.92
C SER A 186 16.46 6.10 13.64
N ILE A 187 15.13 6.21 13.52
CA ILE A 187 14.50 6.94 12.42
C ILE A 187 14.43 8.41 12.80
N VAL A 188 15.17 9.27 12.10
CA VAL A 188 15.43 10.63 12.57
C VAL A 188 14.51 11.69 11.98
N ASN A 189 13.84 11.44 10.86
CA ASN A 189 13.12 12.49 10.15
C ASN A 189 11.58 12.42 10.27
N LEU A 190 11.03 11.94 11.39
CA LEU A 190 9.57 11.84 11.58
C LEU A 190 8.97 13.23 11.86
N MET A 191 7.76 13.47 11.35
CA MET A 191 7.11 14.81 11.41
C MET A 191 5.92 14.89 12.38
N LYS A 192 5.53 13.79 13.04
CA LYS A 192 4.35 13.76 13.91
C LYS A 192 4.72 14.09 15.36
N ALA A 193 4.08 15.11 15.92
CA ALA A 193 4.32 15.47 17.32
C ALA A 193 3.84 14.44 18.34
N LYS A 194 2.78 13.70 18.01
CA LYS A 194 2.19 12.67 18.86
C LYS A 194 2.38 11.31 18.21
N SER A 195 2.79 10.34 19.00
CA SER A 195 3.12 9.00 18.52
C SER A 195 2.70 7.94 19.54
N LEU A 196 2.18 6.81 19.06
CA LEU A 196 1.86 5.67 19.92
C LEU A 196 3.11 5.04 20.54
N TYR A 197 4.30 5.28 19.96
CA TYR A 197 5.57 4.85 20.58
C TYR A 197 5.80 5.51 21.94
N SER A 198 5.32 6.75 22.14
CA SER A 198 5.31 7.41 23.45
C SER A 198 4.31 6.79 24.44
N MET A 199 3.45 5.88 23.99
CA MET A 199 2.47 5.14 24.80
C MET A 199 2.76 3.63 24.82
N GLY A 200 4.00 3.22 24.47
CA GLY A 200 4.44 1.83 24.57
C GLY A 200 4.19 0.99 23.31
N MET A 201 3.76 1.56 22.19
CA MET A 201 3.77 0.80 20.93
C MET A 201 5.21 0.35 20.60
N LYS A 202 5.37 -0.89 20.14
CA LYS A 202 6.65 -1.41 19.65
C LYS A 202 6.71 -1.41 18.12
N PRO A 203 7.89 -1.33 17.49
CA PRO A 203 8.05 -1.67 16.07
C PRO A 203 7.52 -3.06 15.75
N LEU A 204 7.09 -3.30 14.51
CA LEU A 204 6.84 -4.66 14.03
C LEU A 204 8.10 -5.26 13.44
N LEU A 205 8.32 -6.54 13.73
CA LEU A 205 9.33 -7.39 13.14
C LEU A 205 8.65 -8.58 12.44
N TYR A 206 9.11 -8.89 11.24
CA TYR A 206 8.89 -10.18 10.58
C TYR A 206 10.24 -10.83 10.34
N SER A 207 10.37 -12.13 10.61
CA SER A 207 11.56 -12.95 10.32
C SER A 207 11.15 -14.04 9.36
N GLU A 208 11.84 -14.15 8.22
CA GLU A 208 11.57 -15.22 7.25
C GLU A 208 11.87 -16.60 7.83
N MET A 209 12.92 -16.73 8.64
CA MET A 209 13.22 -17.98 9.33
C MET A 209 12.14 -18.38 10.34
N ASP A 210 11.62 -17.45 11.15
CA ASP A 210 10.51 -17.75 12.06
C ASP A 210 9.23 -18.15 11.31
N ALA A 211 8.94 -17.49 10.20
CA ALA A 211 7.81 -17.83 9.36
C ALA A 211 7.97 -19.24 8.76
N GLN A 212 9.17 -19.57 8.27
CA GLN A 212 9.45 -20.86 7.64
C GLN A 212 9.48 -22.03 8.63
N PHE A 213 10.19 -21.87 9.76
CA PHE A 213 10.42 -22.97 10.69
C PHE A 213 9.36 -23.11 11.78
N HIS A 214 8.69 -22.01 12.13
CA HIS A 214 7.74 -21.98 13.24
C HIS A 214 6.34 -21.47 12.87
N GLY A 215 6.13 -21.01 11.64
CA GLY A 215 4.84 -20.46 11.21
C GLY A 215 4.47 -19.17 11.96
N ILE A 216 5.47 -18.43 12.45
CA ILE A 216 5.27 -17.17 13.19
C ILE A 216 5.44 -16.00 12.22
N GLY A 217 4.40 -15.16 12.10
CA GLY A 217 4.43 -13.98 11.26
C GLY A 217 4.86 -12.70 11.98
N TRP A 218 4.26 -11.58 11.57
CA TRP A 218 4.53 -10.25 12.11
C TRP A 218 4.26 -10.16 13.61
N ARG A 219 5.23 -9.67 14.39
CA ARG A 219 5.08 -9.43 15.83
C ARG A 219 5.71 -8.13 16.30
N ARG A 220 5.19 -7.57 17.38
CA ARG A 220 5.63 -6.33 18.03
C ARG A 220 6.87 -6.60 18.89
N GLU A 221 8.01 -6.06 18.48
CA GLU A 221 9.31 -6.37 19.07
C GLU A 221 10.17 -5.12 19.30
N GLY A 222 11.18 -5.28 20.15
CA GLY A 222 12.15 -4.26 20.49
C GLY A 222 12.07 -3.78 21.93
N SER A 223 13.18 -3.16 22.35
CA SER A 223 13.41 -2.64 23.70
C SER A 223 14.06 -1.26 23.65
N ASP A 224 14.16 -0.56 24.78
CA ASP A 224 14.74 0.79 24.86
C ASP A 224 14.14 1.73 23.79
N ILE A 225 12.80 1.72 23.71
CA ILE A 225 12.05 2.43 22.69
C ILE A 225 11.81 3.85 23.18
N LYS A 226 12.22 4.84 22.38
CA LYS A 226 11.97 6.24 22.69
C LYS A 226 11.56 7.03 21.46
N TYR A 227 10.57 7.90 21.66
CA TYR A 227 10.12 8.87 20.67
C TYR A 227 10.31 10.27 21.21
N TYR A 228 11.19 11.06 20.62
CA TYR A 228 11.59 12.36 21.15
C TYR A 228 11.69 13.42 20.06
N LYS A 229 11.48 14.67 20.47
CA LYS A 229 11.61 15.85 19.63
C LYS A 229 13.07 16.30 19.60
N TYR A 230 13.53 16.78 18.45
CA TYR A 230 14.73 17.60 18.34
C TYR A 230 14.52 18.70 17.27
N ASN A 231 15.45 19.65 17.21
CA ASN A 231 15.48 20.65 16.15
C ASN A 231 16.73 20.42 15.31
N THR A 232 16.57 20.47 14.00
CA THR A 232 17.67 20.45 13.05
C THR A 232 18.42 21.79 13.07
N GLU A 233 19.61 21.84 12.47
CA GLU A 233 20.43 23.04 12.37
C GLU A 233 19.73 24.20 11.64
N ASP A 234 18.88 23.88 10.65
CA ASP A 234 18.05 24.83 9.92
C ASP A 234 16.77 25.25 10.67
N GLY A 235 16.60 24.80 11.92
CA GLY A 235 15.50 25.18 12.80
C GLY A 235 14.19 24.41 12.57
N GLN A 236 14.21 23.36 11.74
CA GLN A 236 13.05 22.48 11.56
C GLN A 236 12.87 21.58 12.79
N THR A 237 11.65 21.53 13.33
CA THR A 237 11.30 20.54 14.35
C THR A 237 11.01 19.20 13.69
N LEU A 238 11.80 18.18 14.06
CA LEU A 238 11.60 16.78 13.69
C LEU A 238 11.52 15.90 14.95
N TYR A 239 11.21 14.63 14.73
CA TYR A 239 11.08 13.64 15.77
C TYR A 239 11.90 12.41 15.42
N CYS A 240 12.57 11.85 16.42
CA CYS A 240 13.33 10.62 16.31
C CYS A 240 12.58 9.49 17.01
N LEU A 241 12.47 8.34 16.34
CA LEU A 241 12.10 7.06 16.92
C LEU A 241 13.36 6.21 17.02
N THR A 242 13.79 5.87 18.23
CA THR A 242 14.89 4.92 18.47
C THR A 242 14.39 3.67 19.17
N TRP A 243 15.00 2.52 18.86
CA TRP A 243 14.78 1.26 19.55
C TRP A 243 15.99 0.34 19.39
N THR A 244 16.10 -0.63 20.29
CA THR A 244 17.05 -1.72 20.21
C THR A 244 16.38 -3.05 19.90
N ILE A 245 17.11 -3.95 19.25
CA ILE A 245 16.65 -5.31 18.97
C ILE A 245 17.81 -6.30 18.90
N CYS A 246 17.53 -7.53 19.30
CA CYS A 246 18.38 -8.69 19.04
C CYS A 246 17.65 -9.59 18.04
N PHE A 247 18.26 -9.86 16.88
CA PHE A 247 17.65 -10.75 15.91
C PHE A 247 17.65 -12.21 16.41
N PRO A 248 16.59 -12.99 16.12
CA PRO A 248 16.48 -14.38 16.58
C PRO A 248 17.50 -15.30 15.90
N TYR A 249 17.90 -14.98 14.65
CA TYR A 249 18.82 -15.78 13.84
C TYR A 249 19.90 -14.93 13.19
N SER A 250 21.04 -15.57 12.89
CA SER A 250 22.08 -15.02 12.03
C SER A 250 21.74 -15.31 10.57
N HIS A 251 22.10 -14.41 9.66
CA HIS A 251 21.85 -14.49 8.22
C HIS A 251 20.36 -14.61 7.85
N ASP A 252 19.50 -14.03 8.68
CA ASP A 252 18.06 -13.96 8.40
C ASP A 252 17.76 -12.79 7.46
N THR A 253 16.60 -12.87 6.82
CA THR A 253 15.93 -11.75 6.18
C THR A 253 14.77 -11.34 7.07
N CYS A 254 14.89 -10.16 7.66
CA CYS A 254 13.89 -9.57 8.52
C CYS A 254 13.24 -8.37 7.86
N TYR A 255 12.04 -8.00 8.33
CA TYR A 255 11.37 -6.78 7.92
C TYR A 255 10.91 -5.98 9.12
N PHE A 256 11.02 -4.66 9.03
CA PHE A 256 10.44 -3.74 9.99
C PHE A 256 9.30 -2.96 9.36
N ALA A 257 8.21 -2.76 10.10
CA ALA A 257 7.10 -1.92 9.66
C ALA A 257 6.51 -1.07 10.80
N HIS A 258 5.91 0.06 10.43
CA HIS A 258 5.22 0.94 11.39
C HIS A 258 3.96 0.27 11.98
N PHE A 259 3.21 -0.40 11.11
CA PHE A 259 2.00 -1.15 11.42
C PHE A 259 1.89 -2.34 10.45
N TYR A 260 1.03 -3.32 10.77
CA TYR A 260 0.84 -4.53 9.99
C TYR A 260 0.59 -4.17 8.53
N PRO A 261 1.52 -4.49 7.60
CA PRO A 261 1.37 -4.11 6.21
C PRO A 261 0.11 -4.72 5.61
N TYR A 262 -0.48 -4.01 4.65
CA TYR A 262 -1.55 -4.50 3.81
C TYR A 262 -1.39 -3.78 2.47
N THR A 263 -0.86 -4.50 1.49
CA THR A 263 -0.48 -3.98 0.17
C THR A 263 -1.70 -3.92 -0.77
N TYR A 264 -1.54 -3.30 -1.93
CA TYR A 264 -2.55 -3.35 -2.98
C TYR A 264 -2.64 -4.76 -3.59
N SER A 265 -1.51 -5.45 -3.74
CA SER A 265 -1.49 -6.86 -4.15
C SER A 265 -2.25 -7.76 -3.15
N ASP A 266 -2.11 -7.55 -1.84
CA ASP A 266 -2.88 -8.28 -0.81
C ASP A 266 -4.39 -8.06 -1.00
N LEU A 267 -4.80 -6.80 -1.27
CA LEU A 267 -6.19 -6.49 -1.59
C LEU A 267 -6.65 -7.28 -2.82
N GLN A 268 -5.87 -7.25 -3.90
CA GLN A 268 -6.24 -7.91 -5.15
C GLN A 268 -6.36 -9.43 -4.97
N HIS A 269 -5.44 -10.05 -4.24
CA HIS A 269 -5.48 -11.47 -3.92
C HIS A 269 -6.71 -11.81 -3.07
N TYR A 270 -7.02 -11.00 -2.05
CA TYR A 270 -8.20 -11.19 -1.22
C TYR A 270 -9.49 -11.02 -2.02
N LEU A 271 -9.61 -9.98 -2.84
CA LEU A 271 -10.80 -9.80 -3.70
C LEU A 271 -10.93 -10.93 -4.73
N PHE A 272 -9.82 -11.44 -5.26
CA PHE A 272 -9.81 -12.58 -6.17
C PHE A 272 -10.36 -13.84 -5.50
N SER A 273 -9.96 -14.13 -4.25
CA SER A 273 -10.50 -15.27 -3.51
C SER A 273 -12.01 -15.13 -3.25
N LEU A 274 -12.49 -13.91 -2.95
CA LEU A 274 -13.92 -13.65 -2.77
C LEU A 274 -14.73 -13.86 -4.05
N VAL A 275 -14.21 -13.44 -5.21
CA VAL A 275 -14.88 -13.62 -6.52
C VAL A 275 -14.94 -15.08 -6.94
N ASN A 276 -13.89 -15.85 -6.65
CA ASN A 276 -13.82 -17.26 -7.02
C ASN A 276 -14.66 -18.17 -6.12
N ASN A 277 -15.22 -17.65 -5.01
CA ASN A 277 -16.21 -18.39 -4.24
C ASN A 277 -17.59 -18.31 -4.95
N PRO A 278 -18.11 -19.43 -5.48
CA PRO A 278 -19.36 -19.42 -6.25
C PRO A 278 -20.57 -18.98 -5.42
N LEU A 279 -20.56 -19.20 -4.10
CA LEU A 279 -21.66 -18.83 -3.20
C LEU A 279 -21.81 -17.31 -3.09
N HIS A 280 -20.71 -16.55 -3.16
CA HIS A 280 -20.74 -15.10 -3.08
C HIS A 280 -21.43 -14.45 -4.28
N SER A 281 -21.37 -15.08 -5.47
CA SER A 281 -21.89 -14.52 -6.73
C SER A 281 -23.37 -14.11 -6.69
N LEU A 282 -24.14 -14.69 -5.75
CA LEU A 282 -25.56 -14.41 -5.53
C LEU A 282 -25.84 -13.01 -4.98
N TYR A 283 -24.91 -12.47 -4.18
CA TYR A 283 -25.11 -11.20 -3.46
C TYR A 283 -23.90 -10.27 -3.49
N PHE A 284 -22.77 -10.68 -4.09
CA PHE A 284 -21.54 -9.90 -4.20
C PHE A 284 -21.20 -9.62 -5.65
N LYS A 285 -20.93 -8.34 -5.96
CA LYS A 285 -20.44 -7.90 -7.26
C LYS A 285 -19.27 -6.95 -7.08
N ILE A 286 -18.17 -7.22 -7.76
CA ILE A 286 -17.03 -6.33 -7.87
C ILE A 286 -17.06 -5.60 -9.22
N ARG A 287 -16.70 -4.32 -9.23
CA ARG A 287 -16.53 -3.53 -10.44
C ARG A 287 -15.42 -2.50 -10.27
N PRO A 288 -14.74 -2.07 -11.35
CA PRO A 288 -13.94 -0.86 -11.33
C PRO A 288 -14.84 0.34 -10.97
N LEU A 289 -14.41 1.16 -10.01
CA LEU A 289 -14.98 2.48 -9.76
C LEU A 289 -14.38 3.50 -10.73
N CYS A 290 -13.05 3.49 -10.83
CA CYS A 290 -12.21 4.30 -11.70
C CYS A 290 -10.79 3.74 -11.70
N SER A 291 -9.93 4.31 -12.53
CA SER A 291 -8.48 4.21 -12.38
C SER A 291 -7.97 5.35 -11.48
N SER A 292 -6.91 5.07 -10.73
CA SER A 292 -6.14 6.07 -9.98
C SER A 292 -5.24 6.89 -10.93
N LEU A 293 -4.39 7.77 -10.39
CA LEU A 293 -3.49 8.60 -11.20
C LEU A 293 -2.45 7.75 -11.95
N ALA A 294 -1.89 6.75 -11.27
CA ALA A 294 -1.01 5.77 -11.90
C ALA A 294 -1.77 4.67 -12.66
N GLY A 295 -3.08 4.80 -12.86
CA GLY A 295 -3.84 3.82 -13.64
C GLY A 295 -4.25 2.55 -12.87
N ASN A 296 -3.89 2.42 -11.59
CA ASN A 296 -4.31 1.29 -10.75
C ASN A 296 -5.82 1.28 -10.54
N THR A 297 -6.43 0.10 -10.52
CA THR A 297 -7.90 -0.01 -10.39
C THR A 297 -8.33 0.31 -8.96
N VAL A 298 -9.25 1.26 -8.80
CA VAL A 298 -10.00 1.46 -7.56
C VAL A 298 -11.26 0.61 -7.64
N TYR A 299 -11.37 -0.39 -6.76
CA TYR A 299 -12.50 -1.32 -6.77
C TYR A 299 -13.72 -0.75 -6.05
N LEU A 300 -14.91 -1.05 -6.57
CA LEU A 300 -16.18 -0.87 -5.90
C LEU A 300 -16.89 -2.21 -5.78
N LEU A 301 -17.18 -2.59 -4.54
CA LEU A 301 -17.94 -3.77 -4.20
C LEU A 301 -19.39 -3.38 -3.95
N THR A 302 -20.32 -4.17 -4.47
CA THR A 302 -21.76 -4.08 -4.17
C THR A 302 -22.18 -5.37 -3.50
N ILE A 303 -22.67 -5.28 -2.26
CA ILE A 303 -23.09 -6.44 -1.46
C ILE A 303 -24.55 -6.25 -1.05
N THR A 304 -25.44 -7.13 -1.51
CA THR A 304 -26.87 -7.14 -1.17
C THR A 304 -27.53 -8.41 -1.68
N ASN A 305 -28.51 -8.95 -0.94
CA ASN A 305 -29.32 -10.05 -1.44
C ASN A 305 -30.25 -9.57 -2.57
N PRO A 306 -30.55 -10.42 -3.56
CA PRO A 306 -31.51 -10.09 -4.61
C PRO A 306 -32.88 -9.71 -4.05
N SER A 307 -33.46 -8.62 -4.56
CA SER A 307 -34.82 -8.22 -4.21
C SER A 307 -35.85 -8.98 -5.04
N LYS A 308 -37.00 -9.32 -4.44
CA LYS A 308 -38.11 -10.00 -5.13
C LYS A 308 -38.79 -9.14 -6.21
N SER A 309 -38.67 -7.82 -6.12
CA SER A 309 -39.23 -6.87 -7.09
C SER A 309 -38.35 -5.62 -7.22
N ALA A 310 -38.54 -4.87 -8.31
CA ALA A 310 -37.86 -3.58 -8.50
C ALA A 310 -38.25 -2.56 -7.40
N SER A 311 -39.51 -2.54 -6.96
CA SER A 311 -39.98 -1.67 -5.88
C SER A 311 -39.28 -1.99 -4.55
N ALA A 312 -39.12 -3.28 -4.23
CA ALA A 312 -38.38 -3.72 -3.05
C ALA A 312 -36.88 -3.37 -3.15
N ALA A 313 -36.28 -3.45 -4.36
CA ALA A 313 -34.91 -3.00 -4.59
C ALA A 313 -34.74 -1.49 -4.35
N SER A 314 -35.67 -0.66 -4.83
CA SER A 314 -35.61 0.80 -4.63
C SER A 314 -35.84 1.24 -3.18
N ALA A 315 -36.48 0.40 -2.36
CA ALA A 315 -36.73 0.70 -0.96
C ALA A 315 -35.50 0.45 -0.05
N LYS A 316 -34.53 -0.36 -0.50
CA LYS A 316 -33.32 -0.64 0.29
C LYS A 316 -32.47 0.62 0.41
N LYS A 317 -32.03 0.92 1.64
CA LYS A 317 -31.09 2.01 1.89
C LYS A 317 -29.68 1.58 1.52
N ALA A 318 -28.90 2.52 0.97
CA ALA A 318 -27.49 2.29 0.71
C ALA A 318 -26.63 2.61 1.93
N ILE A 319 -25.68 1.73 2.25
CA ILE A 319 -24.62 1.98 3.24
C ILE A 319 -23.30 2.06 2.47
N ILE A 320 -22.56 3.14 2.66
CA ILE A 320 -21.31 3.39 1.94
C ILE A 320 -20.15 3.25 2.92
N LEU A 321 -19.20 2.39 2.59
CA LEU A 321 -17.97 2.21 3.36
C LEU A 321 -16.76 2.47 2.47
N THR A 322 -15.78 3.21 2.98
CA THR A 322 -14.51 3.44 2.30
C THR A 322 -13.36 3.27 3.27
N ALA A 323 -12.19 2.82 2.78
CA ALA A 323 -10.99 2.67 3.59
C ALA A 323 -9.73 3.12 2.81
N ARG A 324 -8.61 3.24 3.53
CA ARG A 324 -7.30 3.64 3.01
C ARG A 324 -7.33 4.90 2.14
N VAL A 325 -7.97 5.96 2.64
CA VAL A 325 -7.83 7.29 2.04
C VAL A 325 -6.42 7.85 2.26
N HIS A 326 -5.87 7.64 3.46
CA HIS A 326 -4.44 7.81 3.73
C HIS A 326 -3.75 6.45 3.57
N PRO A 327 -2.66 6.36 2.79
CA PRO A 327 -2.02 5.09 2.50
C PRO A 327 -1.41 4.38 3.71
N GLY A 328 -0.77 5.11 4.63
CA GLY A 328 -0.06 4.55 5.77
C GLY A 328 -0.96 4.09 6.93
N GLU A 329 -2.28 4.27 6.83
CA GLU A 329 -3.27 3.85 7.83
C GLU A 329 -3.74 2.41 7.54
N THR A 330 -2.79 1.46 7.53
CA THR A 330 -3.03 0.05 7.12
C THR A 330 -4.05 -0.67 7.99
N ASN A 331 -4.21 -0.27 9.25
CA ASN A 331 -5.27 -0.76 10.15
C ASN A 331 -6.66 -0.66 9.52
N SER A 332 -6.92 0.37 8.70
CA SER A 332 -8.22 0.51 8.00
C SER A 332 -8.48 -0.59 6.97
N SER A 333 -7.44 -1.17 6.34
CA SER A 333 -7.59 -2.32 5.45
C SER A 333 -7.94 -3.59 6.21
N TRP A 334 -7.31 -3.82 7.37
CA TRP A 334 -7.62 -4.99 8.19
C TRP A 334 -9.03 -4.94 8.75
N VAL A 335 -9.48 -3.77 9.22
CA VAL A 335 -10.88 -3.56 9.63
C VAL A 335 -11.83 -3.78 8.45
N MET A 336 -11.49 -3.26 7.26
CA MET A 336 -12.29 -3.47 6.05
C MET A 336 -12.38 -4.95 5.66
N ARG A 337 -11.27 -5.69 5.75
CA ARG A 337 -11.25 -7.14 5.51
C ARG A 337 -12.17 -7.88 6.48
N GLY A 338 -12.07 -7.62 7.78
CA GLY A 338 -12.96 -8.23 8.78
C GLY A 338 -14.44 -7.89 8.55
N PHE A 339 -14.75 -6.66 8.15
CA PHE A 339 -16.11 -6.29 7.73
C PHE A 339 -16.59 -7.11 6.52
N LEU A 340 -15.74 -7.26 5.49
CA LEU A 340 -16.06 -8.03 4.29
C LEU A 340 -16.26 -9.51 4.60
N ASP A 341 -15.39 -10.10 5.42
CA ASP A 341 -15.51 -11.49 5.89
C ASP A 341 -16.85 -11.68 6.63
N PHE A 342 -17.22 -10.77 7.52
CA PHE A 342 -18.51 -10.83 8.22
C PHE A 342 -19.69 -10.68 7.28
N ILE A 343 -19.75 -9.61 6.47
CA ILE A 343 -20.93 -9.29 5.66
C ILE A 343 -21.10 -10.25 4.47
N LEU A 344 -20.09 -11.04 4.12
CA LEU A 344 -20.17 -12.11 3.13
C LEU A 344 -20.40 -13.50 3.75
N SER A 345 -20.33 -13.63 5.07
CA SER A 345 -20.55 -14.90 5.76
C SER A 345 -22.01 -15.36 5.76
N ASP A 346 -22.20 -16.59 6.21
CA ASP A 346 -23.50 -17.22 6.45
C ASP A 346 -24.14 -16.81 7.79
N SER A 347 -23.54 -15.88 8.55
CA SER A 347 -24.13 -15.38 9.80
C SER A 347 -25.56 -14.87 9.55
N PRO A 348 -26.55 -15.24 10.40
CA PRO A 348 -27.92 -14.74 10.28
C PRO A 348 -28.00 -13.21 10.27
N ASP A 349 -27.18 -12.53 11.06
CA ASP A 349 -27.12 -11.07 11.10
C ASP A 349 -26.59 -10.49 9.78
N ALA A 350 -25.58 -11.13 9.18
CA ALA A 350 -25.05 -10.72 7.88
C ALA A 350 -26.11 -10.90 6.78
N GLN A 351 -26.85 -12.01 6.79
CA GLN A 351 -27.96 -12.25 5.86
C GLN A 351 -29.06 -11.19 6.00
N LEU A 352 -29.49 -10.90 7.24
CA LEU A 352 -30.49 -9.87 7.52
C LEU A 352 -30.02 -8.49 7.04
N LEU A 353 -28.76 -8.14 7.28
CA LEU A 353 -28.18 -6.89 6.79
C LEU A 353 -28.17 -6.82 5.25
N ARG A 354 -27.84 -7.92 4.56
CA ARG A 354 -27.90 -8.00 3.09
C ARG A 354 -29.34 -7.93 2.55
N ASP A 355 -30.33 -8.38 3.31
CA ASP A 355 -31.75 -8.24 2.96
C ASP A 355 -32.25 -6.80 3.10
N LEU A 356 -31.77 -6.06 4.11
CA LEU A 356 -32.24 -4.71 4.41
C LEU A 356 -31.50 -3.62 3.63
N PHE A 357 -30.20 -3.82 3.33
CA PHE A 357 -29.32 -2.77 2.82
C PHE A 357 -28.62 -3.16 1.52
N ILE A 358 -28.16 -2.12 0.82
CA ILE A 358 -27.19 -2.22 -0.28
C ILE A 358 -25.88 -1.63 0.20
N PHE A 359 -24.85 -2.47 0.38
CA PHE A 359 -23.53 -1.99 0.73
C PHE A 359 -22.75 -1.62 -0.53
N LYS A 360 -22.21 -0.40 -0.55
CA LYS A 360 -21.28 0.11 -1.56
C LYS A 360 -19.93 0.33 -0.89
N VAL A 361 -18.97 -0.53 -1.19
CA VAL A 361 -17.69 -0.58 -0.48
C VAL A 361 -16.54 -0.25 -1.41
N VAL A 362 -15.70 0.72 -1.02
CA VAL A 362 -14.43 1.02 -1.68
C VAL A 362 -13.30 0.65 -0.72
N PRO A 363 -12.73 -0.56 -0.83
CA PRO A 363 -11.82 -1.10 0.18
C PRO A 363 -10.47 -0.37 0.24
N MET A 364 -10.07 0.30 -0.85
CA MET A 364 -8.86 1.10 -0.89
C MET A 364 -9.04 2.30 -1.82
N LEU A 365 -9.13 3.50 -1.24
CA LEU A 365 -9.30 4.75 -1.99
C LEU A 365 -8.00 5.26 -2.63
N ASN A 366 -6.85 4.93 -2.05
CA ASN A 366 -5.55 5.47 -2.47
C ASN A 366 -4.55 4.36 -2.81
N PRO A 367 -4.82 3.50 -3.82
CA PRO A 367 -3.93 2.40 -4.16
C PRO A 367 -2.53 2.90 -4.54
N ASP A 368 -2.42 4.00 -5.27
CA ASP A 368 -1.11 4.53 -5.69
C ASP A 368 -0.21 4.90 -4.52
N GLY A 369 -0.76 5.64 -3.54
CA GLY A 369 -0.02 5.98 -2.35
C GLY A 369 0.36 4.75 -1.51
N VAL A 370 -0.45 3.69 -1.55
CA VAL A 370 -0.16 2.42 -0.87
C VAL A 370 0.99 1.71 -1.56
N ILE A 371 0.94 1.60 -2.89
CA ILE A 371 1.96 0.94 -3.71
C ILE A 371 3.33 1.58 -3.45
N VAL A 372 3.42 2.91 -3.50
CA VAL A 372 4.71 3.60 -3.35
C VAL A 372 5.19 3.71 -1.89
N GLY A 373 4.39 3.36 -0.89
CA GLY A 373 4.78 3.51 0.52
C GLY A 373 4.69 4.94 1.06
N ASN A 374 3.73 5.73 0.58
CA ASN A 374 3.37 7.00 1.20
C ASN A 374 2.69 6.76 2.56
N TYR A 375 2.64 7.80 3.39
CA TYR A 375 1.87 7.84 4.62
C TYR A 375 0.50 8.51 4.43
N ARG A 376 0.42 9.66 3.73
CA ARG A 376 -0.77 10.54 3.74
C ARG A 376 -1.33 10.86 2.36
N CYS A 377 -0.48 11.21 1.41
CA CYS A 377 -0.86 11.77 0.12
C CYS A 377 -1.04 10.71 -0.97
N SER A 378 -1.86 11.06 -1.96
CA SER A 378 -1.86 10.41 -3.28
C SER A 378 -0.69 10.93 -4.14
N LEU A 379 -0.53 10.40 -5.36
CA LEU A 379 0.47 10.89 -6.33
C LEU A 379 0.20 12.32 -6.85
N ALA A 380 -0.94 12.92 -6.51
CA ALA A 380 -1.13 14.37 -6.70
C ALA A 380 -0.31 15.21 -5.70
N GLY A 381 0.43 14.58 -4.76
CA GLY A 381 1.10 15.27 -3.66
C GLY A 381 0.13 15.89 -2.65
N ARG A 382 -1.12 15.41 -2.61
CA ARG A 382 -2.21 16.00 -1.80
C ARG A 382 -2.98 14.94 -1.00
N ASP A 383 -3.42 15.36 0.18
CA ASP A 383 -4.31 14.61 1.08
C ASP A 383 -5.70 14.45 0.43
N LEU A 384 -6.06 13.22 0.05
CA LEU A 384 -7.36 12.93 -0.57
C LEU A 384 -8.54 13.27 0.36
N ASN A 385 -8.35 13.15 1.68
CA ASN A 385 -9.34 13.47 2.70
C ASN A 385 -9.50 14.99 2.95
N ARG A 386 -8.87 15.82 2.12
CA ARG A 386 -9.14 17.27 2.02
C ARG A 386 -9.74 17.66 0.67
N ASN A 387 -9.97 16.70 -0.21
CA ASN A 387 -10.37 16.95 -1.60
C ASN A 387 -11.78 16.41 -1.96
N TYR A 388 -12.63 16.05 -0.99
CA TYR A 388 -14.00 15.59 -1.25
C TYR A 388 -14.89 16.61 -1.99
N ARG A 389 -14.57 17.90 -1.92
CA ARG A 389 -15.26 18.98 -2.66
C ARG A 389 -14.66 19.27 -4.03
N THR A 390 -13.61 18.56 -4.44
CA THR A 390 -12.91 18.84 -5.70
C THR A 390 -13.80 18.71 -6.93
N VAL A 391 -13.56 19.57 -7.92
CA VAL A 391 -14.11 19.45 -9.27
C VAL A 391 -13.11 18.83 -10.24
N LEU A 392 -11.85 18.68 -9.82
CA LEU A 392 -10.74 18.18 -10.61
C LEU A 392 -10.78 16.65 -10.67
N LYS A 393 -11.59 16.12 -11.59
CA LYS A 393 -11.77 14.68 -11.80
C LYS A 393 -10.44 13.99 -12.06
N ASP A 394 -9.61 14.55 -12.94
CA ASP A 394 -8.39 13.89 -13.40
C ASP A 394 -7.28 13.90 -12.34
N SER A 395 -7.23 14.92 -11.48
CA SER A 395 -6.26 14.98 -10.36
C SER A 395 -6.68 14.15 -9.16
N PHE A 396 -7.98 13.91 -8.98
CA PHE A 396 -8.53 13.19 -7.82
C PHE A 396 -9.61 12.17 -8.23
N PRO A 397 -9.29 11.23 -9.15
CA PRO A 397 -10.30 10.36 -9.74
C PRO A 397 -11.02 9.52 -8.68
N CYS A 398 -10.27 8.94 -7.73
CA CYS A 398 -10.83 8.09 -6.67
C CYS A 398 -11.92 8.81 -5.87
N ILE A 399 -11.65 10.05 -5.45
CA ILE A 399 -12.57 10.85 -4.63
C ILE A 399 -13.74 11.38 -5.46
N TRP A 400 -13.47 11.86 -6.68
CA TRP A 400 -14.51 12.36 -7.57
C TRP A 400 -15.52 11.27 -7.92
N HIS A 401 -15.03 10.09 -8.33
CA HIS A 401 -15.87 8.95 -8.71
C HIS A 401 -16.60 8.35 -7.50
N THR A 402 -15.99 8.30 -6.32
CA THR A 402 -16.68 7.93 -5.09
C THR A 402 -17.86 8.86 -4.82
N ARG A 403 -17.66 10.18 -4.87
CA ARG A 403 -18.75 11.15 -4.67
C ARG A 403 -19.83 11.04 -5.75
N ALA A 404 -19.44 10.85 -7.01
CA ALA A 404 -20.39 10.67 -8.10
C ALA A 404 -21.22 9.39 -7.93
N MET A 405 -20.63 8.32 -7.40
CA MET A 405 -21.34 7.09 -7.04
C MET A 405 -22.35 7.31 -5.92
N ILE A 406 -22.02 8.11 -4.90
CA ILE A 406 -22.91 8.42 -3.77
C ILE A 406 -24.12 9.27 -4.20
N LYS A 407 -23.94 10.16 -5.19
CA LYS A 407 -25.00 11.05 -5.69
C LYS A 407 -26.01 10.35 -6.62
N ARG A 408 -25.66 9.19 -7.16
CA ARG A 408 -26.50 8.37 -8.04
C ARG A 408 -27.26 7.37 -7.21
#